data_AF-A0A0R2KYI1-F1
#
_entry.id   AF-A0A0R2KYI1-F1
#
_cell.length_a   1.000
_cell.length_b   1.000
_cell.length_c   1.000
_cell.angle_alpha   90.00
_cell.angle_beta   90.00
_cell.angle_gamma   90.00
#
_symmetry.space_group_name_H-M   'P 1'
#
loop_
_entity.id
_entity.type
_entity.pdbx_description
1 polymer ?
#
loop_
_entity_poly.entity_id
_entity_poly.type
_entity_poly.pdbx_seq_one_letter_code
_entity_poly.pdbx_strand_id
1 'polypeptide(L)'
;MDKDEFKKIMDNAFEQAMEANLLYDAVKNIKKWGAERGITDGDPSRQLNKLTEELGELAEGFNKRVPEQVKDSLGDMFVVMTLFAEQNGLDINDCIQSAYDTIKDREGKNVDGVFIKKEDLEK
;
A
#
# COMPACT_ATOMS: atom_id res chain seq x y z
N MET A 1 20.45 -28.33 -17.57
CA MET A 1 20.63 -27.33 -16.52
C MET A 1 21.83 -27.70 -15.69
N ASP A 2 22.84 -26.86 -15.69
CA ASP A 2 24.06 -27.08 -14.90
C ASP A 2 23.88 -26.61 -13.45
N LYS A 3 24.91 -26.82 -12.61
CA LYS A 3 24.87 -26.46 -11.18
C LYS A 3 24.79 -24.96 -10.95
N ASP A 4 25.41 -24.15 -11.81
CA ASP A 4 25.45 -22.70 -11.68
C ASP A 4 24.10 -22.10 -12.10
N GLU A 5 23.49 -22.65 -13.16
CA GLU A 5 22.14 -22.33 -13.61
C GLU A 5 21.09 -22.70 -12.55
N PHE A 6 21.20 -23.89 -11.95
CA PHE A 6 20.31 -24.29 -10.84
C PHE A 6 20.46 -23.39 -9.62
N LYS A 7 21.70 -23.07 -9.22
CA LYS A 7 21.96 -22.18 -8.08
C LYS A 7 21.35 -20.79 -8.32
N LYS A 8 21.54 -20.22 -9.50
CA LYS A 8 20.99 -18.91 -9.87
C LYS A 8 19.45 -18.90 -9.81
N ILE A 9 18.79 -19.97 -10.25
CA ILE A 9 17.34 -20.09 -10.16
C ILE A 9 16.88 -20.13 -8.71
N MET A 10 17.57 -20.90 -7.86
CA MET A 10 17.26 -21.00 -6.44
C MET A 10 17.48 -19.68 -5.69
N ASP A 11 18.58 -18.97 -5.97
CA ASP A 11 18.89 -17.68 -5.36
C ASP A 11 17.83 -16.64 -5.75
N ASN A 12 17.45 -16.56 -7.03
CA ASN A 12 16.37 -15.67 -7.50
C ASN A 12 15.01 -16.01 -6.86
N ALA A 13 14.65 -17.29 -6.77
CA ALA A 13 13.40 -17.72 -6.16
C ALA A 13 13.36 -17.38 -4.66
N PHE A 14 14.50 -17.50 -3.98
CA PHE A 14 14.63 -17.14 -2.57
C PHE A 14 14.50 -15.62 -2.37
N GLU A 15 15.17 -14.80 -3.16
CA GLU A 15 15.06 -13.34 -3.10
C GLU A 15 13.62 -12.87 -3.33
N GLN A 16 12.94 -13.40 -4.35
CA GLN A 16 11.54 -13.08 -4.63
C GLN A 16 10.59 -13.49 -3.49
N ALA A 17 10.82 -14.68 -2.90
CA ALA A 17 10.04 -15.12 -1.75
C ALA A 17 10.27 -14.23 -0.52
N MET A 18 11.50 -13.74 -0.34
CA MET A 18 11.87 -12.89 0.80
C MET A 18 11.26 -11.48 0.68
N GLU A 19 11.24 -10.90 -0.53
CA GLU A 19 10.57 -9.61 -0.80
C GLU A 19 9.06 -9.68 -0.56
N ALA A 20 8.40 -10.73 -1.08
CA ALA A 20 6.98 -10.97 -0.84
C ALA A 20 6.65 -11.14 0.65
N ASN A 21 7.60 -11.65 1.44
CA ASN A 21 7.41 -11.86 2.87
C ASN A 21 7.47 -10.55 3.69
N LEU A 22 8.16 -9.50 3.23
CA LEU A 22 8.31 -8.25 3.98
C LEU A 22 6.98 -7.51 4.16
N LEU A 23 6.22 -7.32 3.09
CA LEU A 23 4.93 -6.62 3.16
C LEU A 23 3.91 -7.44 3.95
N TYR A 24 3.90 -8.77 3.74
CA TYR A 24 3.05 -9.68 4.51
C TYR A 24 3.31 -9.57 6.02
N ASP A 25 4.59 -9.61 6.42
CA ASP A 25 4.97 -9.46 7.82
C ASP A 25 4.60 -8.07 8.37
N ALA A 26 4.77 -7.01 7.59
CA ALA A 26 4.38 -5.65 7.97
C ALA A 26 2.87 -5.55 8.23
N VAL A 27 2.03 -6.00 7.28
CA VAL A 27 0.56 -5.99 7.42
C VAL A 27 0.13 -6.79 8.65
N LYS A 28 0.70 -8.00 8.83
CA LYS A 28 0.42 -8.85 9.98
C LYS A 28 0.78 -8.17 11.30
N ASN A 29 1.94 -7.51 11.37
CA ASN A 29 2.40 -6.81 12.56
C ASN A 29 1.54 -5.58 12.87
N ILE A 30 1.10 -4.83 11.85
CA ILE A 30 0.19 -3.69 12.01
C ILE A 30 -1.15 -4.15 12.59
N LYS A 31 -1.78 -5.18 12.01
CA LYS A 31 -3.04 -5.73 12.50
C LYS A 31 -2.93 -6.17 13.96
N LYS A 32 -1.86 -6.90 14.29
CA LYS A 32 -1.58 -7.32 15.67
C LYS A 32 -1.41 -6.13 16.62
N TRP A 33 -0.61 -5.14 16.23
CA TRP A 33 -0.36 -3.93 17.03
C TRP A 33 -1.65 -3.15 17.31
N GLY A 34 -2.54 -3.06 16.31
CA GLY A 34 -3.85 -2.42 16.42
C GLY A 34 -4.81 -3.18 17.32
N ALA A 35 -4.89 -4.51 17.18
CA ALA A 35 -5.72 -5.36 18.02
C ALA A 35 -5.30 -5.32 19.50
N GLU A 36 -3.99 -5.39 19.78
CA GLU A 36 -3.45 -5.29 21.15
C GLU A 36 -3.76 -3.97 21.85
N ARG A 37 -4.12 -2.92 21.08
CA ARG A 37 -4.46 -1.58 21.58
C ARG A 37 -5.96 -1.28 21.51
N GLY A 38 -6.78 -2.24 21.13
CA GLY A 38 -8.23 -2.05 20.95
C GLY A 38 -8.58 -1.08 19.83
N ILE A 39 -7.66 -0.84 18.89
CA ILE A 39 -7.91 0.05 17.75
C ILE A 39 -8.89 -0.61 16.78
N THR A 40 -8.71 -1.91 16.51
CA THR A 40 -9.55 -2.69 15.58
C THR A 40 -11.01 -2.84 16.04
N ASP A 41 -11.27 -2.67 17.35
CA ASP A 41 -12.62 -2.70 17.92
C ASP A 41 -13.25 -1.30 18.05
N GLY A 42 -12.49 -0.26 17.66
CA GLY A 42 -12.91 1.14 17.74
C GLY A 42 -13.81 1.59 16.59
N ASP A 43 -14.32 2.81 16.70
CA ASP A 43 -15.11 3.45 15.64
C ASP A 43 -14.27 3.68 14.37
N PRO A 44 -14.66 3.11 13.20
CA PRO A 44 -13.95 3.29 11.94
C PRO A 44 -13.79 4.74 11.50
N SER A 45 -14.72 5.62 11.90
CA SER A 45 -14.67 7.05 11.58
C SER A 45 -13.40 7.71 12.11
N ARG A 46 -12.83 7.20 13.22
CA ARG A 46 -11.58 7.70 13.79
C ARG A 46 -10.37 7.39 12.92
N GLN A 47 -10.32 6.20 12.29
CA GLN A 47 -9.24 5.89 11.36
C GLN A 47 -9.39 6.69 10.07
N LEU A 48 -10.60 7.01 9.62
CA LEU A 48 -10.80 7.91 8.49
C LEU A 48 -10.31 9.35 8.79
N ASN A 49 -10.59 9.86 9.99
CA ASN A 49 -10.04 11.13 10.45
C ASN A 49 -8.52 11.08 10.50
N LYS A 50 -7.94 10.00 11.04
CA LYS A 50 -6.50 9.81 11.11
C LYS A 50 -5.86 9.79 9.72
N LEU A 51 -6.48 9.12 8.75
CA LEU A 51 -6.02 9.10 7.36
C LEU A 51 -5.97 10.50 6.75
N THR A 52 -6.94 11.36 7.12
CA THR A 52 -6.96 12.77 6.68
C THR A 52 -5.83 13.58 7.31
N GLU A 53 -5.49 13.32 8.58
CA GLU A 53 -4.32 13.89 9.24
C GLU A 53 -3.03 13.49 8.51
N GLU A 54 -2.82 12.19 8.26
CA GLU A 54 -1.61 11.69 7.58
C GLU A 54 -1.46 12.23 6.15
N LEU A 55 -2.58 12.39 5.43
CA LEU A 55 -2.58 13.05 4.12
C LEU A 55 -2.15 14.53 4.21
N GLY A 56 -2.57 15.21 5.28
CA GLY A 56 -2.15 16.59 5.56
C GLY A 56 -0.65 16.70 5.84
N GLU A 57 -0.10 15.77 6.63
CA GLU A 57 1.34 15.70 6.91
C GLU A 57 2.16 15.39 5.64
N LEU A 58 1.66 14.48 4.79
CA LEU A 58 2.28 14.22 3.49
C LEU A 58 2.33 15.49 2.63
N ALA A 59 1.20 16.20 2.53
CA ALA A 59 1.11 17.43 1.75
C ALA A 59 2.06 18.51 2.30
N GLU A 60 2.15 18.66 3.62
CA GLU A 60 3.08 19.58 4.26
C GLU A 60 4.54 19.21 3.98
N GLY A 61 4.92 17.94 4.20
CA GLY A 61 6.28 17.44 3.99
C GLY A 61 6.74 17.61 2.54
N PHE A 62 5.84 17.34 1.58
CA PHE A 62 6.11 17.56 0.15
C PHE A 62 6.32 19.05 -0.15
N ASN A 63 5.41 19.93 0.30
CA ASN A 63 5.50 21.37 0.06
C ASN A 63 6.74 22.01 0.68
N LYS A 64 7.16 21.53 1.86
CA LYS A 64 8.36 21.98 2.56
C LYS A 64 9.65 21.31 2.09
N ARG A 65 9.57 20.36 1.15
CA ARG A 65 10.70 19.57 0.62
C ARG A 65 11.47 18.84 1.73
N VAL A 66 10.74 18.15 2.60
CA VAL A 66 11.28 17.33 3.69
C VAL A 66 11.08 15.85 3.33
N PRO A 67 12.07 15.18 2.69
CA PRO A 67 11.88 13.84 2.13
C PRO A 67 11.57 12.78 3.18
N GLU A 68 12.15 12.90 4.38
CA GLU A 68 11.88 11.95 5.48
C GLU A 68 10.42 12.03 5.93
N GLN A 69 9.84 13.24 6.06
CA GLN A 69 8.42 13.39 6.38
C GLN A 69 7.53 12.79 5.29
N VAL A 70 7.89 12.97 4.00
CA VAL A 70 7.14 12.35 2.89
C VAL A 70 7.16 10.81 3.02
N LYS A 71 8.33 10.25 3.33
CA LYS A 71 8.49 8.80 3.53
C LYS A 71 7.68 8.29 4.72
N ASP A 72 7.74 9.00 5.85
CA ASP A 72 7.02 8.62 7.07
C ASP A 72 5.50 8.69 6.84
N SER A 73 4.97 9.80 6.32
CA SER A 73 3.53 9.94 6.07
C SER A 73 2.99 8.94 5.05
N LEU A 74 3.78 8.52 4.04
CA LEU A 74 3.39 7.41 3.15
C LEU A 74 3.21 6.09 3.92
N GLY A 75 4.10 5.81 4.86
CA GLY A 75 4.02 4.64 5.74
C GLY A 75 2.82 4.73 6.69
N ASP A 76 2.62 5.87 7.34
CA ASP A 76 1.53 6.07 8.30
C ASP A 76 0.16 5.98 7.65
N MET A 77 -0.01 6.53 6.44
CA MET A 77 -1.23 6.30 5.66
C MET A 77 -1.48 4.81 5.41
N PHE A 78 -0.45 4.03 5.09
CA PHE A 78 -0.61 2.58 4.88
C PHE A 78 -1.01 1.83 6.16
N VAL A 79 -0.43 2.21 7.31
CA VAL A 79 -0.82 1.69 8.63
C VAL A 79 -2.30 1.97 8.89
N VAL A 80 -2.74 3.21 8.70
CA VAL A 80 -4.13 3.62 8.94
C VAL A 80 -5.09 2.91 7.99
N MET A 81 -4.76 2.81 6.69
CA MET A 81 -5.59 2.07 5.72
C MET A 81 -5.72 0.59 6.08
N THR A 82 -4.64 -0.04 6.56
CA THR A 82 -4.65 -1.43 7.01
C THR A 82 -5.59 -1.64 8.21
N LEU A 83 -5.52 -0.75 9.21
CA LEU A 83 -6.38 -0.82 10.39
C LEU A 83 -7.84 -0.49 10.05
N PHE A 84 -8.08 0.48 9.17
CA PHE A 84 -9.42 0.82 8.70
C PHE A 84 -10.08 -0.34 7.94
N ALA A 85 -9.33 -1.04 7.08
CA ALA A 85 -9.82 -2.24 6.41
C ALA A 85 -10.25 -3.31 7.43
N GLU A 86 -9.39 -3.59 8.41
CA GLU A 86 -9.67 -4.58 9.47
C GLU A 86 -10.94 -4.22 10.27
N GLN A 87 -11.10 -2.95 10.67
CA GLN A 87 -12.29 -2.46 11.38
C GLN A 87 -13.59 -2.64 10.58
N ASN A 88 -13.51 -2.71 9.26
CA ASN A 88 -14.66 -2.91 8.36
C ASN A 88 -14.80 -4.37 7.91
N GLY A 89 -14.05 -5.30 8.50
CA GLY A 89 -14.08 -6.72 8.14
C GLY A 89 -13.52 -7.00 6.74
N LEU A 90 -12.58 -6.18 6.26
CA LEU A 90 -11.93 -6.32 4.96
C LEU A 90 -10.47 -6.76 5.12
N ASP A 91 -9.96 -7.56 4.18
CA ASP A 91 -8.52 -7.78 4.04
C ASP A 91 -7.90 -6.72 3.12
N ILE A 92 -6.91 -5.99 3.63
CA ILE A 92 -6.20 -4.98 2.84
C ILE A 92 -5.49 -5.58 1.61
N ASN A 93 -5.04 -6.84 1.68
CA ASN A 93 -4.40 -7.51 0.54
C ASN A 93 -5.40 -7.74 -0.59
N ASP A 94 -6.63 -8.18 -0.25
CA ASP A 94 -7.71 -8.35 -1.22
C ASP A 94 -8.12 -7.00 -1.84
N CYS A 95 -8.17 -5.94 -1.02
CA CYS A 95 -8.45 -4.59 -1.50
C CYS A 95 -7.41 -4.11 -2.52
N ILE A 96 -6.12 -4.31 -2.24
CA ILE A 96 -5.02 -3.95 -3.13
C ILE A 96 -5.05 -4.78 -4.41
N GLN A 97 -5.25 -6.10 -4.29
CA GLN A 97 -5.32 -7.00 -5.44
C GLN A 97 -6.50 -6.63 -6.35
N SER A 98 -7.67 -6.38 -5.79
CA SER A 98 -8.85 -5.92 -6.54
C SER A 98 -8.60 -4.58 -7.25
N ALA A 99 -7.90 -3.64 -6.60
CA ALA A 99 -7.53 -2.37 -7.23
C ALA A 99 -6.56 -2.60 -8.39
N TYR A 100 -5.54 -3.45 -8.22
CA TYR A 100 -4.59 -3.79 -9.27
C TYR A 100 -5.26 -4.45 -10.47
N ASP A 101 -6.12 -5.43 -10.23
CA ASP A 101 -6.88 -6.13 -11.28
C ASP A 101 -7.75 -5.17 -12.10
N THR A 102 -8.18 -4.06 -11.50
CA THR A 102 -8.93 -3.00 -12.18
C THR A 102 -8.02 -2.08 -13.00
N ILE A 103 -6.75 -1.89 -12.63
CA ILE A 103 -5.85 -0.95 -13.33
C ILE A 103 -4.96 -1.60 -14.38
N LYS A 104 -4.62 -2.89 -14.22
CA LYS A 104 -3.65 -3.60 -15.06
C LYS A 104 -4.03 -3.65 -16.55
N ASP A 105 -5.33 -3.69 -16.84
CA ASP A 105 -5.86 -3.80 -18.21
C ASP A 105 -6.43 -2.46 -18.72
N ARG A 106 -6.18 -1.34 -18.03
CA ARG A 106 -6.72 -0.02 -18.44
C ARG A 106 -6.04 0.48 -19.70
N GLU A 107 -6.85 0.79 -20.70
CA GLU A 107 -6.42 1.60 -21.84
C GLU A 107 -6.51 3.10 -21.52
N GLY A 108 -5.51 3.86 -21.94
CA GLY A 108 -5.42 5.30 -21.67
C GLY A 108 -4.10 5.91 -22.11
N LYS A 109 -3.87 7.16 -21.74
CA LYS A 109 -2.59 7.85 -21.98
C LYS A 109 -2.16 8.64 -20.75
N ASN A 110 -0.85 8.78 -20.57
CA ASN A 110 -0.31 9.72 -19.60
C ASN A 110 -0.41 11.14 -20.17
N VAL A 111 -0.98 12.06 -19.41
CA VAL A 111 -1.03 13.50 -19.69
C VAL A 111 -0.53 14.21 -18.44
N ASP A 112 0.61 14.90 -18.56
CA ASP A 112 1.24 15.66 -17.47
C ASP A 112 1.44 14.86 -16.16
N GLY A 113 1.84 13.59 -16.28
CA GLY A 113 2.10 12.71 -15.14
C GLY A 113 0.85 12.01 -14.59
N VAL A 114 -0.33 12.31 -15.12
CA VAL A 114 -1.60 11.69 -14.71
C VAL A 114 -2.06 10.71 -15.78
N PHE A 115 -2.44 9.50 -15.37
CA PHE A 115 -3.03 8.53 -16.29
C PHE A 115 -4.50 8.89 -16.55
N ILE A 116 -4.84 9.20 -17.80
CA ILE A 116 -6.20 9.48 -18.24
C ILE A 116 -6.74 8.27 -19.01
N LYS A 117 -7.90 7.76 -18.59
CA LYS A 117 -8.56 6.61 -19.23
C LYS A 117 -9.02 6.97 -20.63
N LYS A 118 -8.96 6.00 -21.55
CA LYS A 118 -9.38 6.19 -22.95
C LYS A 118 -10.80 6.77 -23.10
N GLU A 119 -11.75 6.26 -22.31
CA GLU A 119 -13.16 6.72 -22.28
C GLU A 119 -13.32 8.20 -21.87
N ASP A 120 -12.34 8.76 -21.15
CA ASP A 120 -12.34 10.16 -20.71
C ASP A 120 -11.56 11.07 -21.67
N LEU A 121 -10.89 10.52 -22.69
CA LEU A 121 -10.18 11.29 -23.71
C LEU A 121 -11.05 11.71 -24.89
N GLU A 122 -12.20 11.05 -25.05
CA GLU A 122 -13.12 11.24 -26.17
C GLU A 122 -14.33 12.11 -25.80
N LYS A 123 -14.32 12.71 -24.59
CA LYS A 123 -15.32 13.68 -24.11
C LYS A 123 -14.84 15.10 -24.35
#